data_AF-A0A641AGU1-F1
#
_entry.id   AF-A0A641AGU1-F1
#
_cell.length_a   1.000
_cell.length_b   1.000
_cell.length_c   1.000
_cell.angle_alpha   90.00
_cell.angle_beta   90.00
_cell.angle_gamma   90.00
#
_symmetry.space_group_name_H-M   'P 1'
#
loop_
_entity.id
_entity.type
_entity.pdbx_description
1 polymer ?
#
loop_
_entity_poly.entity_id
_entity_poly.type
_entity_poly.pdbx_seq_one_letter_code
_entity_poly.pdbx_strand_id
1 'polypeptide(L)'
;MASAGEERKRRNELRRELIDKFPRDRSSLLPALHYLQETFSFLPDWGIEVLGWHLGVPSSEVYGAATTYTELSLSIPSHKTVIVCDGVACREKGAIQILEFLKEKNIDGVEIKTTDCAFM
;
A
#
# COMPACT_ATOMS: atom_id res chain seq x y z
N MET A 1 0.23 -17.79 -14.26
CA MET A 1 -1.20 -18.17 -14.08
C MET A 1 -1.33 -18.87 -12.73
N ALA A 2 -1.22 -18.10 -11.63
CA ALA A 2 -1.48 -18.65 -10.30
C ALA A 2 -2.96 -19.06 -10.24
N SER A 3 -3.20 -20.25 -9.69
CA SER A 3 -4.43 -21.01 -9.84
C SER A 3 -5.69 -20.22 -9.45
N ALA A 4 -6.72 -20.24 -10.31
CA ALA A 4 -8.03 -19.63 -10.02
C ALA A 4 -8.66 -20.12 -8.69
N GLY A 5 -8.24 -21.30 -8.21
CA GLY A 5 -8.61 -21.82 -6.90
C GLY A 5 -7.99 -21.06 -5.71
N GLU A 6 -6.75 -20.60 -5.84
CA GLU A 6 -6.06 -19.87 -4.78
C GLU A 6 -6.62 -18.44 -4.63
N GLU A 7 -6.91 -17.77 -5.75
CA GLU A 7 -7.56 -16.46 -5.74
C GLU A 7 -8.93 -16.52 -5.06
N ARG A 8 -9.77 -17.51 -5.41
CA ARG A 8 -11.09 -17.68 -4.79
C ARG A 8 -11.00 -17.87 -3.28
N LYS A 9 -10.00 -18.61 -2.79
CA LYS A 9 -9.75 -18.79 -1.36
C LYS A 9 -9.41 -17.46 -0.68
N ARG A 10 -8.48 -16.69 -1.27
CA ARG A 10 -8.08 -15.36 -0.76
C ARG A 10 -9.25 -14.37 -0.76
N ARG A 11 -10.10 -14.36 -1.80
CA ARG A 11 -11.32 -13.54 -1.83
C ARG A 11 -12.25 -13.84 -0.65
N ASN A 12 -12.48 -15.12 -0.35
CA ASN A 12 -13.37 -15.52 0.75
C ASN A 12 -12.78 -15.21 2.14
N GLU A 13 -11.45 -15.28 2.27
CA GLU A 13 -10.74 -14.90 3.48
C GLU A 13 -10.83 -13.40 3.73
N LEU A 14 -10.49 -12.58 2.73
CA LEU A 14 -10.61 -11.12 2.81
C LEU A 14 -12.04 -10.67 3.18
N ARG A 15 -13.07 -11.31 2.61
CA ARG A 15 -14.47 -11.00 2.97
C ARG A 15 -14.75 -11.18 4.45
N ARG A 16 -14.22 -12.25 5.07
CA ARG A 16 -14.40 -12.51 6.50
C ARG A 16 -13.66 -11.49 7.34
N GLU A 17 -12.41 -11.18 6.97
CA GLU A 17 -11.59 -10.19 7.66
C GLU A 17 -12.22 -8.79 7.62
N LEU A 18 -12.76 -8.37 6.46
CA LEU A 18 -13.40 -7.06 6.33
C LEU A 18 -14.66 -6.95 7.21
N ILE A 19 -15.47 -8.01 7.30
CA ILE A 19 -16.66 -8.05 8.16
C ILE A 19 -16.30 -7.95 9.64
N ASP A 20 -15.20 -8.58 10.05
CA ASP A 20 -14.74 -8.58 11.44
C ASP A 20 -14.08 -7.24 11.85
N LYS A 21 -13.25 -6.67 10.96
CA LYS A 21 -12.40 -5.52 11.28
C LYS A 21 -13.03 -4.16 11.00
N PHE A 22 -13.92 -4.07 10.00
CA PHE A 22 -14.40 -2.77 9.51
C PHE A 22 -15.93 -2.68 9.54
N PRO A 23 -16.50 -1.60 10.10
CA PRO A 23 -17.93 -1.36 9.99
C PRO A 23 -18.32 -1.14 8.53
N ARG A 24 -19.57 -1.44 8.22
CA ARG A 24 -20.13 -1.34 6.87
C ARG A 24 -20.48 0.11 6.52
N ASP A 25 -19.47 0.97 6.47
CA ASP A 25 -19.63 2.41 6.25
C ASP A 25 -18.56 2.99 5.33
N ARG A 26 -18.96 3.99 4.53
CA ARG A 26 -18.07 4.64 3.56
C ARG A 26 -16.85 5.31 4.20
N SER A 27 -16.94 5.76 5.46
CA SER A 27 -15.80 6.34 6.17
C SER A 27 -14.64 5.35 6.39
N SER A 28 -14.91 4.04 6.31
CA SER A 28 -13.90 2.99 6.47
C SER A 28 -13.13 2.67 5.19
N LEU A 29 -13.38 3.39 4.09
CA LEU A 29 -12.75 3.14 2.78
C LEU A 29 -11.22 3.25 2.85
N LEU A 30 -10.69 4.36 3.34
CA LEU A 30 -9.24 4.58 3.40
C LEU A 30 -8.54 3.60 4.37
N PRO A 31 -9.01 3.40 5.62
CA PRO A 31 -8.43 2.40 6.52
C PRO A 31 -8.43 0.98 5.93
N ALA A 32 -9.50 0.60 5.23
CA ALA A 32 -9.58 -0.72 4.63
C ALA A 32 -8.72 -0.87 3.37
N LEU A 33 -8.49 0.21 2.62
CA LEU A 33 -7.49 0.24 1.53
C LEU A 33 -6.07 0.07 2.08
N HIS A 34 -5.72 0.76 3.18
CA HIS A 34 -4.43 0.55 3.84
C HIS A 34 -4.26 -0.89 4.34
N TYR A 35 -5.31 -1.48 4.90
CA TYR A 35 -5.29 -2.90 5.30
C TYR A 35 -5.02 -3.84 4.12
N LEU A 36 -5.67 -3.58 2.97
CA LEU A 36 -5.44 -4.37 1.76
C LEU A 36 -4.00 -4.22 1.26
N GLN A 37 -3.49 -2.99 1.24
CA GLN A 37 -2.11 -2.68 0.86
C GLN A 37 -1.09 -3.35 1.78
N GLU A 38 -1.33 -3.39 3.10
CA GLU A 38 -0.45 -4.07 4.07
C GLU A 38 -0.49 -5.60 3.89
N THR A 39 -1.67 -6.15 3.61
CA THR A 39 -1.86 -7.60 3.48
C THR A 39 -1.27 -8.16 2.19
N PHE A 40 -1.39 -7.42 1.08
CA PHE A 40 -1.01 -7.90 -0.25
C PHE A 40 0.20 -7.16 -0.87
N SER A 41 0.71 -6.11 -0.23
CA SER A 41 1.73 -5.17 -0.75
C SER A 41 1.30 -4.33 -1.96
N PHE A 42 0.14 -4.61 -2.52
CA PHE A 42 -0.51 -3.87 -3.61
C PHE A 42 -2.03 -4.07 -3.49
N LEU A 43 -2.80 -3.31 -4.25
CA LEU A 43 -4.25 -3.41 -4.30
C LEU A 43 -4.67 -4.26 -5.53
N PRO A 44 -5.00 -5.56 -5.36
CA PRO A 44 -5.50 -6.35 -6.47
C PRO A 44 -6.92 -5.94 -6.87
N ASP A 45 -7.23 -6.04 -8.16
CA ASP A 45 -8.58 -5.73 -8.71
C ASP A 45 -9.69 -6.48 -7.96
N TRP A 46 -9.49 -7.78 -7.70
CA TRP A 46 -10.46 -8.60 -6.98
C TRP A 46 -10.66 -8.14 -5.53
N GLY A 47 -9.65 -7.51 -4.93
CA GLY A 47 -9.66 -6.97 -3.57
C GLY A 47 -10.41 -5.65 -3.50
N ILE A 48 -10.21 -4.78 -4.49
CA ILE A 48 -10.99 -3.54 -4.70
C ILE A 48 -12.48 -3.87 -4.83
N GLU A 49 -12.83 -4.89 -5.63
CA GLU A 49 -14.22 -5.34 -5.77
C GLU A 49 -14.82 -5.86 -4.45
N VAL A 50 -14.05 -6.66 -3.70
CA VAL A 50 -14.49 -7.21 -2.42
C VAL A 50 -14.70 -6.09 -1.40
N LEU A 51 -13.83 -5.08 -1.42
CA LEU A 51 -13.94 -3.92 -0.56
C LEU A 51 -15.18 -3.08 -0.90
N GLY A 52 -15.43 -2.82 -2.18
CA GLY A 52 -16.63 -2.14 -2.64
C GLY A 52 -17.92 -2.87 -2.24
N TRP A 53 -17.92 -4.21 -2.38
CA TRP A 53 -19.04 -5.04 -1.92
C TRP A 53 -19.28 -4.96 -0.41
N HIS A 54 -18.21 -4.95 0.40
CA HIS A 54 -18.32 -4.82 1.85
C HIS A 54 -18.88 -3.44 2.20
N LEU A 55 -18.23 -2.37 1.77
CA LEU A 55 -18.58 -1.00 2.17
C LEU A 55 -19.85 -0.45 1.48
N GLY A 56 -20.39 -1.15 0.47
CA GLY A 56 -21.57 -0.71 -0.27
C GLY A 56 -21.29 0.44 -1.24
N VAL A 57 -20.05 0.58 -1.68
CA VAL A 57 -19.62 1.62 -2.64
C VAL A 57 -19.27 1.01 -4.00
N PRO A 58 -19.51 1.72 -5.11
CA PRO A 58 -19.11 1.24 -6.43
C PRO A 58 -17.60 1.03 -6.54
N SER A 59 -17.16 -0.02 -7.23
CA SER A 59 -15.72 -0.29 -7.44
C SER A 59 -14.99 0.87 -8.12
N SER A 60 -15.67 1.66 -8.96
CA SER A 60 -15.12 2.86 -9.58
C SER A 60 -14.74 3.93 -8.57
N GLU A 61 -15.50 4.05 -7.49
CA GLU A 61 -15.23 5.00 -6.41
C GLU A 61 -14.06 4.52 -5.56
N VAL A 62 -14.00 3.22 -5.24
CA VAL A 62 -12.86 2.62 -4.55
C VAL A 62 -11.58 2.81 -5.36
N TYR A 63 -11.66 2.59 -6.68
CA TYR A 63 -10.53 2.80 -7.59
C TYR A 63 -10.10 4.27 -7.64
N GLY A 64 -11.05 5.21 -7.69
CA GLY A 64 -10.77 6.64 -7.63
C GLY A 64 -10.11 7.06 -6.31
N ALA A 65 -10.53 6.49 -5.19
CA ALA A 65 -9.86 6.70 -3.91
C ALA A 65 -8.44 6.12 -3.93
N ALA A 66 -8.26 4.90 -4.42
CA ALA A 66 -6.97 4.22 -4.50
C ALA A 66 -5.94 4.98 -5.37
N THR A 67 -6.36 5.62 -6.46
CA THR A 67 -5.45 6.42 -7.31
C THR A 67 -5.15 7.81 -6.77
N THR A 68 -5.96 8.32 -5.85
CA THR A 68 -5.78 9.66 -5.27
C THR A 68 -4.63 9.70 -4.27
N TYR A 69 -4.44 8.62 -3.51
CA TYR A 69 -3.38 8.52 -2.50
C TYR A 69 -2.10 7.95 -3.11
N THR A 70 -1.02 8.73 -3.10
CA THR A 70 0.29 8.36 -3.67
C THR A 70 0.94 7.17 -2.97
N GLU A 71 0.53 6.86 -1.75
CA GLU A 71 1.02 5.73 -0.94
C GLU A 71 0.44 4.38 -1.36
N LEU A 72 -0.73 4.38 -2.02
CA LEU A 72 -1.42 3.17 -2.42
C LEU A 72 -0.94 2.72 -3.80
N SER A 73 -0.49 1.46 -3.89
CA SER A 73 0.03 0.90 -5.15
C SER A 73 -0.97 -0.08 -5.75
N LEU A 74 -1.40 0.19 -6.97
CA LEU A 74 -2.29 -0.70 -7.73
C LEU A 74 -1.53 -1.86 -8.42
N SER A 75 -0.20 -1.75 -8.50
CA SER A 75 0.65 -2.75 -9.13
C SER A 75 1.59 -3.40 -8.13
N ILE A 76 1.99 -4.63 -8.44
CA ILE A 76 2.96 -5.38 -7.64
C ILE A 76 4.28 -4.60 -7.65
N PRO A 77 4.82 -4.18 -6.49
CA PRO A 77 6.12 -3.53 -6.44
C PRO A 77 7.21 -4.51 -6.90
N SER A 78 8.07 -4.07 -7.82
CA SER A 78 9.16 -4.90 -8.35
C SER A 78 10.31 -5.09 -7.37
N HIS A 79 10.49 -4.13 -6.44
CA HIS A 79 11.58 -4.09 -5.47
C HIS A 79 11.07 -3.65 -4.10
N LYS A 80 11.83 -3.97 -3.05
CA LYS A 80 11.58 -3.40 -1.73
C LYS A 80 12.05 -1.95 -1.76
N THR A 81 11.15 -0.99 -1.56
CA THR A 81 11.53 0.42 -1.57
C THR A 81 11.83 0.91 -0.15
N VAL A 82 12.97 1.59 0.02
CA VAL A 82 13.31 2.35 1.22
C VAL A 82 13.21 3.83 0.87
N ILE A 83 12.38 4.57 1.61
CA ILE A 83 12.20 6.01 1.41
C ILE A 83 12.90 6.74 2.55
N VAL A 84 13.84 7.63 2.21
CA VAL A 84 14.54 8.47 3.19
C VAL A 84 14.09 9.91 3.03
N CYS A 85 13.62 10.50 4.13
CA CYS A 85 13.32 11.92 4.17
C CYS A 85 14.62 12.73 4.09
N ASP A 86 14.74 13.58 3.08
CA ASP A 86 15.84 14.53 2.94
C ASP A 86 15.34 15.98 3.02
N GLY A 87 14.19 16.21 3.67
CA GLY A 87 13.74 17.55 4.02
C GLY A 87 14.78 18.34 4.85
N VAL A 88 14.62 19.67 4.93
CA VAL A 88 15.59 20.56 5.59
C VAL A 88 15.93 20.08 7.01
N ALA A 89 14.91 19.75 7.81
CA ALA A 89 15.11 19.26 9.17
C ALA A 89 15.88 17.93 9.23
N CYS A 90 15.63 17.02 8.29
CA CYS A 90 16.30 15.72 8.24
C CYS A 90 17.74 15.84 7.71
N ARG A 91 18.02 16.74 6.76
CA ARG A 91 19.38 17.04 6.29
C ARG A 91 20.28 17.52 7.43
N GLU A 92 19.79 18.46 8.25
CA GLU A 92 20.51 18.93 9.44
C GLU A 92 20.75 17.84 10.50
N LYS A 93 19.86 16.84 10.57
CA LYS A 93 19.96 15.70 11.50
C LYS A 93 20.74 14.52 10.96
N GLY A 94 21.21 14.60 9.72
CA GLY A 94 22.11 13.62 9.14
C GLY A 94 21.48 12.65 8.13
N ALA A 95 20.41 13.06 7.45
CA ALA A 95 19.80 12.25 6.38
C ALA A 95 20.76 11.93 5.24
N ILE A 96 21.71 12.81 4.95
CA ILE A 96 22.72 12.59 3.89
C ILE A 96 23.63 11.42 4.25
N GLN A 97 24.07 11.32 5.51
CA GLN A 97 24.90 10.22 6.01
C GLN A 97 24.16 8.89 5.91
N ILE A 98 22.85 8.88 6.20
CA ILE A 98 22.01 7.68 6.04
C ILE A 98 21.93 7.28 4.56
N LEU A 99 21.72 8.25 3.66
CA LEU A 99 21.67 8.00 2.22
C LEU A 99 23.00 7.45 1.68
N GLU A 100 24.12 8.01 2.12
CA GLU A 100 25.46 7.54 1.75
C GLU A 100 25.70 6.11 2.25
N PHE A 101 25.39 5.84 3.53
CA PHE A 101 25.50 4.50 4.11
C PHE A 101 24.66 3.46 3.35
N LEU A 102 23.42 3.81 3.00
CA LEU A 102 22.54 2.91 2.26
C LEU A 102 23.05 2.65 0.83
N LYS A 103 23.61 3.66 0.18
CA LYS A 103 24.25 3.52 -1.15
C LYS A 103 25.50 2.65 -1.09
N GLU A 104 26.33 2.81 -0.08
CA GLU A 104 27.55 2.02 0.11
C GLU A 104 27.25 0.55 0.39
N LYS A 105 26.22 0.26 1.20
CA LYS A 105 25.82 -1.11 1.53
C LYS A 105 25.30 -1.90 0.32
N ASN A 106 24.83 -1.22 -0.73
CA ASN A 106 24.33 -1.80 -1.98
C ASN A 106 23.46 -3.06 -1.76
N ILE A 107 22.35 -2.90 -1.05
CA ILE A 107 21.47 -4.01 -0.69
C ILE A 107 20.75 -4.51 -1.95
N ASP A 108 21.03 -5.76 -2.35
CA ASP A 108 20.40 -6.38 -3.52
C ASP A 108 18.87 -6.37 -3.44
N GLY A 109 18.23 -5.89 -4.51
CA GLY A 109 16.77 -5.86 -4.63
C GLY A 109 16.06 -4.77 -3.82
N VAL A 110 16.81 -3.80 -3.28
CA VAL A 110 16.25 -2.62 -2.59
C VAL A 110 16.41 -1.37 -3.45
N GLU A 111 15.30 -0.67 -3.66
CA GLU A 111 15.28 0.63 -4.33
C GLU A 111 15.28 1.74 -3.27
N ILE A 112 16.29 2.62 -3.29
CA ILE A 112 16.39 3.76 -2.36
C ILE A 112 15.78 4.99 -3.03
N LYS A 113 14.74 5.57 -2.42
CA LYS A 113 14.11 6.82 -2.85
C LYS A 113 14.30 7.91 -1.81
N THR A 114 14.35 9.15 -2.26
CA THR A 114 14.35 10.34 -1.39
C THR A 114 13.01 11.05 -1.47
N THR A 115 12.65 11.77 -0.41
CA THR A 115 11.44 12.59 -0.40
C THR A 115 11.66 13.87 0.41
N ASP A 116 11.20 14.99 -0.15
CA ASP A 116 11.24 16.29 0.48
C ASP A 116 10.20 16.36 1.61
N CYS A 117 10.65 16.14 2.85
CA CYS A 117 9.82 16.05 4.05
C CYS A 117 8.76 14.94 3.98
N ALA A 118 9.08 13.76 4.56
CA ALA A 118 8.11 12.73 4.86
C ALA A 118 7.18 13.17 6.02
N PHE A 119 6.30 14.13 5.77
CA PHE A 119 5.08 14.27 6.55
C PHE A 119 4.03 13.39 5.88
N MET A 120 4.11 12.09 6.18
CA MET A 120 2.93 11.24 6.28
C MET A 120 2.27 11.50 7.63
#